data_AF-A0A9X0A6P0-F1
#
_entry.id   AF-A0A9X0A6P0-F1
#
_cell.length_a   1.000
_cell.length_b   1.000
_cell.length_c   1.000
_cell.angle_alpha   90.00
_cell.angle_beta   90.00
_cell.angle_gamma   90.00
#
_symmetry.space_group_name_H-M   'P 1'
#
loop_
_entity.id
_entity.type
_entity.pdbx_description
1 polymer ?
#
loop_
_entity_poly.entity_id
_entity_poly.type
_entity_poly.pdbx_seq_one_letter_code
_entity_poly.pdbx_strand_id
1 'polypeptide(L)'
;MACNTTIFDANVEERGNEDESGGDQAAEAGQWKNVEHLLMLSDEYQVKELIFNPCVEFLEVQPKTKENVMKILALADLFNLDKVRLGCDDLLKNMKLETLSETVHLQDLDKEKMQHYLTQRVERLEAFLDELYPQFFGLLAYSILLLHEAEKGVRWCTHHFSEGKLNFRLDISSSEIRKCSSCCEMLNSVVRSSIGKRSYGKDIYRYVGDNNFDYKLPKVMKDFYNYKRSIYEHE
;
A
#
# COMPACT_ATOMS: atom_id res chain seq x y z
N MET A 1 55.27 18.31 55.77
CA MET A 1 53.85 18.41 56.14
C MET A 1 53.29 17.00 56.18
N ALA A 2 53.00 16.51 57.39
CA ALA A 2 52.07 15.41 57.66
C ALA A 2 50.64 15.86 57.24
N CYS A 3 49.60 15.04 57.08
CA CYS A 3 49.16 13.83 57.77
C CYS A 3 48.01 13.23 56.90
N ASN A 4 47.96 11.91 56.68
CA ASN A 4 46.99 10.96 57.29
C ASN A 4 45.52 11.09 56.79
N THR A 5 44.68 10.07 56.58
CA THR A 5 44.71 8.60 56.76
C THR A 5 43.34 8.06 56.25
N THR A 6 43.35 6.87 55.64
CA THR A 6 42.34 5.78 55.41
C THR A 6 40.89 5.89 55.97
N ILE A 7 39.83 5.16 55.55
CA ILE A 7 39.61 3.70 55.38
C ILE A 7 38.11 3.42 54.96
N PHE A 8 37.85 2.33 54.22
CA PHE A 8 36.63 1.44 54.05
C PHE A 8 35.31 1.80 53.31
N ASP A 9 35.04 0.95 52.30
CA ASP A 9 33.84 0.16 51.93
C ASP A 9 32.41 0.69 52.17
N ALA A 10 31.59 0.68 51.10
CA ALA A 10 30.42 -0.22 50.99
C ALA A 10 29.67 -0.02 49.66
N ASN A 11 29.20 -1.14 49.10
CA ASN A 11 28.30 -1.28 47.96
C ASN A 11 27.09 -0.33 47.99
N VAL A 12 26.77 0.27 46.83
CA VAL A 12 25.40 0.65 46.48
C VAL A 12 25.14 0.12 45.07
N GLU A 13 24.26 -0.86 44.98
CA GLU A 13 23.71 -1.43 43.76
C GLU A 13 22.99 -0.35 42.95
N GLU A 14 23.29 -0.29 41.66
CA GLU A 14 22.57 0.51 40.67
C GLU A 14 21.14 -0.06 40.49
N ARG A 15 20.14 0.72 40.92
CA ARG A 15 18.79 0.65 40.35
C ARG A 15 18.78 1.48 39.07
N GLY A 16 18.32 0.89 37.98
CA GLY A 16 18.09 1.62 36.73
C GLY A 16 17.28 0.82 35.72
N ASN A 17 15.95 0.94 35.84
CA ASN A 17 14.90 0.77 34.83
C ASN A 17 14.82 -0.56 34.05
N GLU A 18 13.89 -1.41 34.48
CA GLU A 18 13.18 -2.33 33.58
C GLU A 18 12.09 -1.52 32.85
N ASP A 19 12.12 -1.58 31.52
CA ASP A 19 11.14 -0.96 30.63
C ASP A 19 9.76 -1.62 30.78
N GLU A 20 8.79 -0.85 31.27
CA GLU A 20 7.35 -1.13 31.19
C GLU A 20 6.88 -1.06 29.73
N SER A 21 6.98 -2.18 29.00
CA SER A 21 6.30 -2.33 27.69
C SER A 21 5.56 -3.66 27.52
N GLY A 22 5.54 -4.51 28.55
CA GLY A 22 4.90 -5.83 28.53
C GLY A 22 3.47 -5.90 29.10
N GLY A 23 2.93 -4.80 29.65
CA GLY A 23 1.67 -4.82 30.41
C GLY A 23 0.40 -4.82 29.56
N ASP A 24 0.34 -4.01 28.49
CA ASP A 24 -0.89 -3.79 27.73
C ASP A 24 -1.26 -4.96 26.81
N GLN A 25 -0.26 -5.64 26.23
CA GLN A 25 -0.50 -6.78 25.34
C GLN A 25 -1.07 -8.01 26.08
N ALA A 26 -0.75 -8.19 27.35
CA ALA A 26 -1.27 -9.29 28.16
C ALA A 26 -2.72 -9.05 28.61
N ALA A 27 -3.09 -7.79 28.88
CA ALA A 27 -4.45 -7.40 29.24
C ALA A 27 -5.42 -7.52 28.04
N GLU A 28 -5.01 -7.09 26.84
CA GLU A 28 -5.79 -7.27 25.61
C GLU A 28 -5.95 -8.75 25.23
N ALA A 29 -4.89 -9.57 25.37
CA ALA A 29 -4.95 -11.00 25.09
C ALA A 29 -5.88 -11.77 26.06
N GLY A 30 -5.97 -11.32 27.32
CA GLY A 30 -6.88 -11.86 28.32
C GLY A 30 -8.36 -11.53 28.07
N GLN A 31 -8.64 -10.34 27.53
CA GLN A 31 -10.01 -9.94 27.16
C GLN A 31 -10.53 -10.73 25.94
N TRP A 32 -9.69 -10.95 24.94
CA TRP A 32 -10.08 -11.64 23.69
C TRP A 32 -10.59 -13.08 23.92
N LYS A 33 -9.87 -13.89 24.71
CA LYS A 33 -10.26 -15.28 25.01
C LYS A 33 -11.61 -15.39 25.71
N ASN A 34 -11.97 -14.38 26.51
CA ASN A 34 -13.23 -14.38 27.22
C ASN A 34 -14.40 -14.06 26.28
N VAL A 35 -14.22 -13.18 25.29
CA VAL A 35 -15.29 -12.76 24.37
C VAL A 35 -15.78 -13.92 23.50
N GLU A 36 -14.90 -14.76 22.99
CA GLU A 36 -15.28 -15.95 22.19
C GLU A 36 -16.15 -16.91 23.01
N HIS A 37 -15.71 -17.29 24.22
CA HIS A 37 -16.49 -18.18 25.09
C HIS A 37 -17.81 -17.55 25.54
N LEU A 38 -17.82 -16.25 25.84
CA LEU A 38 -19.02 -15.53 26.24
C LEU A 38 -20.04 -15.46 25.10
N LEU A 39 -19.60 -15.24 23.85
CA LEU A 39 -20.48 -15.30 22.68
C LEU A 39 -21.09 -16.68 22.50
N MET A 40 -20.28 -17.74 22.55
CA MET A 40 -20.77 -19.12 22.43
C MET A 40 -21.81 -19.47 23.49
N LEU A 41 -21.49 -19.22 24.78
CA LEU A 41 -22.40 -19.53 25.87
C LEU A 41 -23.65 -18.64 25.83
N SER A 42 -23.51 -17.35 25.55
CA SER A 42 -24.67 -16.45 25.51
C SER A 42 -25.60 -16.75 24.33
N ASP A 43 -25.08 -17.23 23.21
CA ASP A 43 -25.90 -17.73 22.11
C ASP A 43 -26.60 -19.05 22.49
N GLU A 44 -25.87 -20.02 23.04
CA GLU A 44 -26.43 -21.32 23.47
C GLU A 44 -27.55 -21.17 24.50
N TYR A 45 -27.33 -20.34 25.52
CA TYR A 45 -28.30 -20.08 26.59
C TYR A 45 -29.25 -18.91 26.28
N GLN A 46 -29.18 -18.33 25.08
CA GLN A 46 -30.04 -17.22 24.62
C GLN A 46 -30.01 -15.96 25.51
N VAL A 47 -28.86 -15.66 26.12
CA VAL A 47 -28.63 -14.49 26.98
C VAL A 47 -28.23 -13.27 26.13
N LYS A 48 -29.19 -12.76 25.36
CA LYS A 48 -28.91 -11.74 24.32
C LYS A 48 -28.52 -10.37 24.88
N GLU A 49 -29.33 -9.80 25.75
CA GLU A 49 -29.16 -8.40 26.19
C GLU A 49 -27.95 -8.18 27.08
N LEU A 50 -27.67 -9.12 27.99
CA LEU A 50 -26.66 -8.92 29.04
C LEU A 50 -25.25 -9.33 28.62
N ILE A 51 -25.11 -10.24 27.64
CA ILE A 51 -23.81 -10.81 27.29
C ILE A 51 -23.59 -10.77 25.79
N PHE A 52 -24.49 -11.32 24.97
CA PHE A 52 -24.28 -11.43 23.53
C PHE A 52 -24.11 -10.05 22.88
N ASN A 53 -25.06 -9.14 23.08
CA ASN A 53 -25.03 -7.81 22.47
C ASN A 53 -23.79 -7.00 22.89
N PRO A 54 -23.43 -6.92 24.18
CA PRO A 54 -22.16 -6.28 24.59
C PRO A 54 -20.91 -6.90 23.94
N CYS A 55 -20.89 -8.22 23.73
CA CYS A 55 -19.78 -8.87 23.03
C CYS A 55 -19.75 -8.49 21.55
N VAL A 56 -20.90 -8.40 20.89
CA VAL A 56 -20.99 -7.90 19.49
C VAL A 56 -20.52 -6.45 19.41
N GLU A 57 -20.99 -5.57 20.30
CA GLU A 57 -20.55 -4.17 20.35
C GLU A 57 -19.04 -4.06 20.57
N PHE A 58 -18.47 -4.88 21.46
CA PHE A 58 -17.02 -4.98 21.63
C PHE A 58 -16.33 -5.36 20.32
N LEU A 59 -16.79 -6.40 19.63
CA LEU A 59 -16.23 -6.82 18.34
C LEU A 59 -16.36 -5.73 17.27
N GLU A 60 -17.41 -4.92 17.29
CA GLU A 60 -17.60 -3.80 16.35
C GLU A 60 -16.59 -2.68 16.58
N VAL A 61 -16.34 -2.29 17.83
CA VAL A 61 -15.43 -1.17 18.15
C VAL A 61 -13.97 -1.58 18.22
N GLN A 62 -13.69 -2.87 18.43
CA GLN A 62 -12.32 -3.36 18.57
C GLN A 62 -11.52 -3.05 17.29
N PRO A 63 -10.28 -2.52 17.39
CA PRO A 63 -9.43 -2.34 16.23
C PRO A 63 -9.13 -3.68 15.55
N LYS A 64 -9.39 -3.75 14.24
CA LYS A 64 -9.05 -4.92 13.42
C LYS A 64 -7.57 -4.78 13.07
N THR A 65 -6.77 -5.79 13.40
CA THR A 65 -5.33 -5.85 13.12
C THR A 65 -4.98 -7.17 12.44
N LYS A 66 -3.74 -7.28 11.91
CA LYS A 66 -3.28 -8.52 11.28
C LYS A 66 -3.31 -9.72 12.24
N GLU A 67 -3.14 -9.48 13.54
CA GLU A 67 -3.08 -10.52 14.56
C GLU A 67 -4.45 -11.07 14.97
N ASN A 68 -5.51 -10.25 14.87
CA ASN A 68 -6.84 -10.58 15.40
C ASN A 68 -7.92 -10.75 14.32
N VAL A 69 -7.73 -10.21 13.11
CA VAL A 69 -8.78 -10.08 12.10
C VAL A 69 -9.39 -11.41 11.70
N MET A 70 -8.59 -12.47 11.57
CA MET A 70 -9.09 -13.79 11.19
C MET A 70 -9.93 -14.44 12.29
N LYS A 71 -9.60 -14.16 13.56
CA LYS A 71 -10.38 -14.66 14.70
C LYS A 71 -11.71 -13.89 14.83
N ILE A 72 -11.67 -12.57 14.69
CA ILE A 72 -12.88 -11.73 14.65
C ILE A 72 -13.79 -12.15 13.49
N LEU A 73 -13.22 -12.38 12.31
CA LEU A 73 -13.96 -12.80 11.14
C LEU A 73 -14.63 -14.15 11.34
N ALA A 74 -13.93 -15.14 11.91
CA ALA A 74 -14.50 -16.45 12.20
C ALA A 74 -15.72 -16.36 13.15
N LEU A 75 -15.66 -15.49 14.17
CA LEU A 75 -16.79 -15.22 15.05
C LEU A 75 -17.93 -14.51 14.31
N ALA A 76 -17.60 -13.53 13.46
CA ALA A 76 -18.59 -12.81 12.68
C ALA A 76 -19.34 -13.73 11.71
N ASP A 77 -18.64 -14.68 11.07
CA ASP A 77 -19.26 -15.69 10.21
C ASP A 77 -20.13 -16.66 11.02
N LEU A 78 -19.64 -17.13 12.18
CA LEU A 78 -20.37 -18.08 13.03
C LEU A 78 -21.70 -17.51 13.54
N PHE A 79 -21.71 -16.23 13.93
CA PHE A 79 -22.88 -15.57 14.51
C PHE A 79 -23.61 -14.63 13.53
N ASN A 80 -23.26 -14.66 12.24
CA ASN A 80 -23.83 -13.80 11.19
C ASN A 80 -23.79 -12.29 11.52
N LEU A 81 -22.66 -11.80 12.01
CA LEU A 81 -22.45 -10.40 12.41
C LEU A 81 -21.96 -9.55 11.23
N ASP A 82 -22.87 -9.19 10.32
CA ASP A 82 -22.54 -8.53 9.05
C ASP A 82 -21.70 -7.26 9.20
N LYS A 83 -21.98 -6.42 10.21
CA LYS A 83 -21.23 -5.18 10.45
C LYS A 83 -19.80 -5.44 10.92
N VAL A 84 -19.60 -6.46 11.76
CA VAL A 84 -18.26 -6.89 12.20
C VAL A 84 -17.49 -7.47 11.01
N ARG A 85 -18.15 -8.32 10.20
CA ARG A 85 -17.57 -8.91 8.98
C ARG A 85 -17.11 -7.83 8.00
N LEU A 86 -17.93 -6.82 7.73
CA LEU A 86 -17.57 -5.69 6.87
C LEU A 86 -16.29 -4.98 7.35
N GLY A 87 -16.13 -4.79 8.67
CA GLY A 87 -14.91 -4.20 9.23
C GLY A 87 -13.66 -5.06 9.02
N CYS A 88 -13.80 -6.39 9.07
CA CYS A 88 -12.72 -7.32 8.74
C CYS A 88 -12.37 -7.28 7.26
N ASP A 89 -13.37 -7.35 6.38
CA ASP A 89 -13.19 -7.28 4.92
C ASP A 89 -12.52 -5.97 4.51
N ASP A 90 -12.89 -4.86 5.14
CA ASP A 90 -12.27 -3.55 4.94
C ASP A 90 -10.77 -3.56 5.27
N LEU A 91 -10.34 -4.25 6.32
CA LEU A 91 -8.92 -4.37 6.61
C LEU A 91 -8.23 -5.27 5.58
N LEU A 92 -8.77 -6.45 5.31
CA LEU A 92 -8.16 -7.48 4.46
C LEU A 92 -8.00 -7.00 3.00
N LYS A 93 -9.01 -6.30 2.47
CA LYS A 93 -8.94 -5.69 1.12
C LYS A 93 -7.90 -4.57 1.03
N ASN A 94 -7.49 -3.99 2.16
CA ASN A 94 -6.53 -2.90 2.26
C ASN A 94 -5.08 -3.34 2.52
N MET A 95 -4.83 -4.60 2.89
CA MET A 95 -3.48 -5.09 3.16
C MET A 95 -2.60 -5.17 1.89
N LYS A 96 -1.27 -5.22 2.05
CA LYS A 96 -0.38 -5.65 0.96
C LYS A 96 -0.56 -7.16 0.73
N LEU A 97 -0.32 -7.65 -0.50
CA LEU A 97 -0.50 -9.08 -0.82
C LEU A 97 0.36 -9.98 0.06
N GLU A 98 1.62 -9.59 0.32
CA GLU A 98 2.53 -10.29 1.23
C GLU A 98 1.92 -10.42 2.64
N THR A 99 1.53 -9.29 3.24
CA THR A 99 0.91 -9.26 4.56
C THR A 99 -0.41 -10.02 4.61
N LEU A 100 -1.22 -9.95 3.55
CA LEU A 100 -2.46 -10.71 3.45
C LEU A 100 -2.18 -12.22 3.40
N SER A 101 -1.17 -12.63 2.63
CA SER A 101 -0.77 -14.03 2.51
C SER A 101 -0.32 -14.59 3.86
N GLU A 102 0.38 -13.79 4.66
CA GLU A 102 0.77 -14.15 6.03
C GLU A 102 -0.42 -14.18 6.99
N THR A 103 -1.33 -13.20 6.89
CA THR A 103 -2.46 -13.03 7.81
C THR A 103 -3.53 -14.11 7.62
N VAL A 104 -3.88 -14.37 6.37
CA VAL A 104 -4.99 -15.26 6.00
C VAL A 104 -4.53 -16.70 5.80
N HIS A 105 -3.21 -16.92 5.70
CA HIS A 105 -2.63 -18.18 5.23
C HIS A 105 -3.35 -18.65 3.96
N LEU A 106 -3.27 -17.86 2.87
CA LEU A 106 -4.06 -18.07 1.65
C LEU A 106 -4.05 -19.51 1.09
N GLN A 107 -3.00 -20.28 1.38
CA GLN A 107 -2.86 -21.68 0.99
C GLN A 107 -3.81 -22.63 1.73
N ASP A 108 -4.26 -22.25 2.92
CA ASP A 108 -5.14 -23.03 3.79
C ASP A 108 -6.63 -22.70 3.59
N LEU A 109 -6.93 -21.64 2.82
CA LEU A 109 -8.30 -21.29 2.48
C LEU A 109 -8.90 -22.24 1.45
N ASP A 110 -10.21 -22.45 1.57
CA ASP A 110 -10.97 -23.01 0.47
C ASP A 110 -10.94 -22.09 -0.76
N LYS A 111 -11.20 -22.69 -1.92
CA LYS A 111 -11.09 -22.01 -3.21
C LYS A 111 -12.03 -20.80 -3.31
N GLU A 112 -13.21 -20.86 -2.71
CA GLU A 112 -14.23 -19.82 -2.82
C GLU A 112 -13.84 -18.58 -2.01
N LYS A 113 -13.37 -18.76 -0.77
CA LYS A 113 -12.87 -17.67 0.07
C LYS A 113 -11.62 -17.02 -0.52
N MET A 114 -10.69 -17.82 -1.03
CA MET A 114 -9.51 -17.30 -1.73
C MET A 114 -9.92 -16.47 -2.96
N GLN A 115 -10.84 -16.99 -3.77
CA GLN A 115 -11.34 -16.25 -4.93
C GLN A 115 -12.00 -14.93 -4.52
N HIS A 116 -12.83 -14.95 -3.47
CA HIS A 116 -13.48 -13.75 -2.94
C HIS A 116 -12.48 -12.63 -2.60
N TYR A 117 -11.46 -12.93 -1.80
CA TYR A 117 -10.44 -11.92 -1.42
C TYR A 117 -9.62 -11.42 -2.60
N LEU A 118 -9.24 -12.31 -3.52
CA LEU A 118 -8.46 -11.91 -4.69
C LEU A 118 -9.28 -11.05 -5.64
N THR A 119 -10.55 -11.39 -5.88
CA THR A 119 -11.46 -10.61 -6.74
C THR A 119 -11.63 -9.20 -6.21
N GLN A 120 -12.01 -9.00 -4.94
CA GLN A 120 -12.19 -7.66 -4.37
C GLN A 120 -10.94 -6.79 -4.48
N ARG A 121 -9.76 -7.40 -4.34
CA ARG A 121 -8.48 -6.68 -4.46
C ARG A 121 -8.17 -6.31 -5.90
N VAL A 122 -8.43 -7.21 -6.85
CA VAL A 122 -8.25 -6.94 -8.27
C VAL A 122 -9.19 -5.83 -8.71
N GLU A 123 -10.49 -5.91 -8.40
CA GLU A 123 -11.47 -4.86 -8.72
C GLU A 123 -11.04 -3.48 -8.21
N ARG A 124 -10.54 -3.42 -6.98
CA ARG A 124 -10.02 -2.17 -6.41
C ARG A 124 -8.76 -1.68 -7.13
N LEU A 125 -7.80 -2.57 -7.40
CA LEU A 125 -6.59 -2.22 -8.14
C LEU A 125 -6.96 -1.69 -9.52
N GLU A 126 -7.99 -2.27 -10.14
CA GLU A 126 -8.47 -1.84 -11.43
C GLU A 126 -9.08 -0.44 -11.39
N ALA A 127 -10.00 -0.19 -10.46
CA ALA A 127 -10.57 1.13 -10.25
C ALA A 127 -9.49 2.19 -9.97
N PHE A 128 -8.48 1.87 -9.15
CA PHE A 128 -7.37 2.77 -8.87
C PHE A 128 -6.52 3.06 -10.13
N LEU A 129 -6.24 2.04 -10.96
CA LEU A 129 -5.50 2.22 -12.19
C LEU A 129 -6.28 3.06 -13.21
N ASP A 130 -7.61 2.91 -13.27
CA ASP A 130 -8.47 3.74 -14.11
C ASP A 130 -8.45 5.22 -13.73
N GLU A 131 -8.41 5.52 -12.42
CA GLU A 131 -8.26 6.88 -11.91
C GLU A 131 -6.85 7.45 -12.12
N LEU A 132 -5.82 6.61 -11.95
CA LEU A 132 -4.42 7.01 -12.06
C LEU A 132 -4.01 7.24 -13.52
N TYR A 133 -4.53 6.44 -14.46
CA TYR A 133 -4.16 6.48 -15.87
C TYR A 133 -4.20 7.89 -16.47
N PRO A 134 -5.34 8.62 -16.47
CA PRO A 134 -5.40 9.96 -17.06
C PRO A 134 -4.50 10.96 -16.34
N GLN A 135 -4.31 10.83 -15.03
CA GLN A 135 -3.45 11.71 -14.23
C GLN A 135 -1.97 11.53 -14.57
N PHE A 136 -1.51 10.28 -14.69
CA PHE A 136 -0.13 9.96 -15.09
C PHE A 136 0.20 10.54 -16.47
N PHE A 137 -0.68 10.31 -17.44
CA PHE A 137 -0.48 10.83 -18.80
C PHE A 137 -0.60 12.37 -18.87
N GLY A 138 -1.45 12.98 -18.05
CA GLY A 138 -1.53 14.44 -17.88
C GLY A 138 -0.23 15.03 -17.33
N LEU A 139 0.32 14.45 -16.26
CA LEU A 139 1.61 14.87 -15.69
C LEU A 139 2.76 14.72 -16.68
N LEU A 140 2.77 13.64 -17.47
CA LEU A 140 3.79 13.43 -18.50
C LEU A 140 3.69 14.48 -19.62
N ALA A 141 2.48 14.73 -20.13
CA ALA A 141 2.25 15.76 -21.14
C ALA A 141 2.67 17.15 -20.64
N TYR A 142 2.32 17.48 -19.41
CA TYR A 142 2.70 18.74 -18.78
C TYR A 142 4.22 18.86 -18.58
N SER A 143 4.88 17.78 -18.14
CA SER A 143 6.34 17.74 -18.00
C SER A 143 7.05 17.96 -19.34
N ILE A 144 6.51 17.39 -20.43
CA ILE A 144 7.00 17.59 -21.80
C ILE A 144 6.85 19.05 -22.22
N LEU A 145 5.68 19.67 -21.97
CA LEU A 145 5.45 21.08 -22.29
C LEU A 145 6.44 22.00 -21.57
N LEU A 146 6.67 21.80 -20.27
CA LEU A 146 7.63 22.60 -19.50
C LEU A 146 9.07 22.45 -20.02
N LEU A 147 9.46 21.25 -20.46
CA LEU A 147 10.78 21.04 -21.07
C LEU A 147 10.93 21.74 -22.42
N HIS A 148 9.84 21.85 -23.18
CA HIS A 148 9.78 22.61 -24.42
C HIS A 148 9.92 24.12 -24.15
N GLU A 149 9.12 24.66 -23.23
CA GLU A 149 9.16 26.08 -22.85
C GLU A 149 10.52 26.49 -22.26
N ALA A 150 11.19 25.58 -21.54
CA ALA A 150 12.53 25.81 -21.01
C ALA A 150 13.64 25.66 -22.05
N GLU A 151 13.30 25.41 -23.33
CA GLU A 151 14.24 25.20 -24.45
C GLU A 151 15.33 24.16 -24.15
N LYS A 152 14.98 23.13 -23.36
CA LYS A 152 15.93 22.14 -22.82
C LYS A 152 16.43 21.13 -23.86
N GLY A 153 16.78 21.53 -25.08
CA GLY A 153 17.56 20.69 -26.02
C GLY A 153 16.99 19.29 -26.29
N VAL A 154 15.70 19.09 -26.04
CA VAL A 154 15.04 17.78 -26.16
C VAL A 154 14.84 17.50 -27.65
N ARG A 155 15.16 16.27 -28.07
CA ARG A 155 14.86 15.82 -29.43
C ARG A 155 13.37 15.54 -29.53
N TRP A 156 12.63 16.45 -30.14
CA TRP A 156 11.19 16.33 -30.33
C TRP A 156 10.83 15.35 -31.43
N CYS A 157 9.80 14.53 -31.20
CA CYS A 157 9.21 13.74 -32.28
C CYS A 157 8.30 14.64 -33.12
N THR A 158 8.74 15.02 -34.31
CA THR A 158 8.02 15.92 -35.22
C THR A 158 6.71 15.35 -35.77
N HIS A 159 6.51 14.04 -35.72
CA HIS A 159 5.27 13.39 -36.18
C HIS A 159 4.14 13.49 -35.16
N HIS A 160 4.47 13.36 -33.87
CA HIS A 160 3.46 13.23 -32.81
C HIS A 160 3.43 14.45 -31.88
N PHE A 161 4.47 15.29 -31.93
CA PHE A 161 4.59 16.51 -31.14
C PHE A 161 4.86 17.70 -32.05
N SER A 162 4.14 18.79 -31.81
CA SER A 162 4.33 20.09 -32.44
C SER A 162 4.35 21.15 -31.35
N GLU A 163 5.38 22.00 -31.33
CA GLU A 163 5.52 23.11 -30.36
C GLU A 163 5.36 22.65 -28.89
N GLY A 164 5.91 21.48 -28.55
CA GLY A 164 5.82 20.91 -27.19
C GLY A 164 4.44 20.35 -26.81
N LYS A 165 3.47 20.41 -27.73
CA LYS A 165 2.12 19.86 -27.56
C LYS A 165 1.98 18.55 -28.32
N LEU A 166 1.13 17.69 -27.81
CA LEU A 166 0.71 16.48 -28.52
C LEU A 166 -0.28 16.83 -29.61
N ASN A 167 -0.10 16.23 -30.78
CA ASN A 167 -1.00 16.43 -31.92
C ASN A 167 -2.31 15.62 -31.83
N PHE A 168 -2.54 14.93 -30.70
CA PHE A 168 -3.68 14.02 -30.49
C PHE A 168 -3.91 13.79 -28.98
N ARG A 169 -5.02 13.11 -28.65
CA ARG A 169 -5.28 12.65 -27.27
C ARG A 169 -4.41 11.43 -26.93
N LEU A 170 -3.70 11.49 -25.81
CA LEU A 170 -2.72 10.45 -25.39
C LEU A 170 -3.33 9.07 -25.17
N ASP A 171 -4.60 9.01 -24.78
CA ASP A 171 -5.36 7.79 -24.55
C ASP A 171 -5.51 6.95 -25.83
N ILE A 172 -5.82 7.58 -26.96
CA ILE A 172 -6.05 6.92 -28.25
C ILE A 172 -4.74 6.56 -28.96
N SER A 173 -3.68 7.32 -28.71
CA SER A 173 -2.49 7.34 -29.59
C SER A 173 -1.18 6.97 -28.87
N SER A 174 -1.26 6.56 -27.60
CA SER A 174 -0.18 5.87 -26.89
C SER A 174 0.29 4.60 -27.62
N SER A 175 -0.60 3.97 -28.41
CA SER A 175 -0.28 2.83 -29.28
C SER A 175 0.64 3.16 -30.47
N GLU A 176 0.65 4.42 -30.91
CA GLU A 176 1.48 4.97 -31.98
C GLU A 176 2.79 5.55 -31.44
N ILE A 177 2.71 6.29 -30.32
CA ILE A 177 3.89 6.79 -29.59
C ILE A 177 4.84 5.65 -29.24
N ARG A 178 4.33 4.51 -28.74
CA ARG A 178 5.17 3.37 -28.32
C ARG A 178 5.92 2.69 -29.47
N LYS A 179 5.41 2.78 -30.71
CA LYS A 179 6.02 2.19 -31.90
C LYS A 179 6.95 3.17 -32.61
N CYS A 180 6.84 4.45 -32.28
CA CYS A 180 7.64 5.51 -32.86
C CYS A 180 9.00 5.60 -32.15
N SER A 181 10.07 5.24 -32.87
CA SER A 181 11.45 5.37 -32.38
C SER A 181 11.77 6.80 -31.94
N SER A 182 11.30 7.81 -32.68
CA SER A 182 11.48 9.21 -32.33
C SER A 182 10.77 9.60 -31.02
N CYS A 183 9.59 9.06 -30.74
CA CYS A 183 8.92 9.27 -29.44
C CYS A 183 9.71 8.63 -28.30
N CYS A 184 10.22 7.41 -28.50
CA CYS A 184 11.06 6.75 -27.50
C CYS A 184 12.34 7.55 -27.23
N GLU A 185 13.01 8.09 -28.25
CA GLU A 185 14.17 8.96 -28.09
C GLU A 185 13.84 10.27 -27.36
N MET A 186 12.68 10.86 -27.66
CA MET A 186 12.19 12.05 -26.99
C MET A 186 11.96 11.78 -25.50
N LEU A 187 11.24 10.70 -25.15
CA LEU A 187 11.01 10.30 -23.77
C LEU A 187 12.32 9.99 -23.02
N ASN A 188 13.27 9.32 -23.68
CA ASN A 188 14.60 9.12 -23.10
C ASN A 188 15.36 10.44 -22.88
N SER A 189 15.12 11.45 -23.71
CA SER A 189 15.68 12.79 -23.54
C SER A 189 15.01 13.56 -22.39
N VAL A 190 13.72 13.31 -22.10
CA VAL A 190 13.05 13.78 -20.87
C VAL A 190 13.75 13.20 -19.63
N VAL A 191 14.00 11.88 -19.62
CA VAL A 191 14.74 11.22 -18.54
C VAL A 191 16.12 11.84 -18.36
N ARG A 192 16.90 12.01 -19.44
CA ARG A 192 18.22 12.67 -19.37
C ARG A 192 18.15 14.09 -18.83
N SER A 193 17.12 14.84 -19.23
CA SER A 193 16.92 16.22 -18.79
C SER A 193 16.54 16.31 -17.31
N SER A 194 16.03 15.23 -16.73
CA SER A 194 15.76 15.13 -15.30
C SER A 194 17.02 14.83 -14.47
N ILE A 195 18.11 14.38 -15.09
CA ILE A 195 19.39 14.11 -14.42
C ILE A 195 20.16 15.43 -14.22
N GLY A 196 20.59 15.66 -12.99
CA GLY A 196 21.36 16.84 -12.58
C GLY A 196 22.86 16.60 -12.65
N LYS A 197 23.34 15.55 -11.99
CA LYS A 197 24.77 15.16 -11.97
C LYS A 197 24.89 13.64 -12.00
N ARG A 198 26.03 13.14 -12.46
CA ARG A 198 26.44 11.75 -12.24
C ARG A 198 27.50 11.73 -11.15
N SER A 199 27.33 10.89 -10.14
CA SER A 199 28.33 10.71 -9.07
C SER A 199 28.51 9.22 -8.83
N TYR A 200 29.76 8.73 -8.88
CA TYR A 200 30.12 7.32 -8.65
C TYR A 200 29.25 6.32 -9.44
N GLY A 201 28.94 6.61 -10.70
CA GLY A 201 28.12 5.75 -11.56
C GLY A 201 26.62 5.78 -11.28
N LYS A 202 26.15 6.59 -10.32
CA LYS A 202 24.73 6.80 -10.02
C LYS A 202 24.25 8.12 -10.61
N ASP A 203 23.09 8.09 -11.27
CA ASP A 203 22.39 9.28 -11.73
C ASP A 203 21.76 9.99 -10.52
N ILE A 204 22.08 11.28 -10.34
CA ILE A 204 21.48 12.16 -9.33
C ILE A 204 20.48 13.05 -10.07
N TYR A 205 19.20 12.91 -9.73
CA TYR A 205 18.12 13.68 -10.34
C TYR A 205 18.07 15.13 -9.82
N ARG A 206 17.51 16.04 -10.64
CA ARG A 206 17.40 17.47 -10.31
C ARG A 206 16.36 17.79 -9.24
N TYR A 207 15.46 16.86 -8.96
CA TYR A 207 14.47 16.95 -7.89
C TYR A 207 14.82 16.00 -6.74
N VAL A 208 14.32 16.31 -5.55
CA VAL A 208 14.57 15.55 -4.31
C VAL A 208 13.56 14.42 -4.18
N GLY A 209 14.02 13.24 -3.74
CA GLY A 209 13.18 12.08 -3.41
C GLY A 209 13.55 10.81 -4.16
N ASP A 210 12.87 9.72 -3.82
CA ASP A 210 13.09 8.39 -4.41
C ASP A 210 12.28 8.14 -5.69
N ASN A 211 11.37 9.06 -6.03
CA ASN A 211 10.53 8.98 -7.23
C ASN A 211 11.19 9.72 -8.37
N ASN A 212 11.55 9.02 -9.45
CA ASN A 212 12.18 9.62 -10.61
C ASN A 212 11.69 9.04 -11.94
N PHE A 213 11.73 9.87 -12.99
CA PHE A 213 11.70 9.36 -14.36
C PHE A 213 12.96 8.56 -14.62
N ASP A 214 12.82 7.33 -15.09
CA ASP A 214 13.92 6.48 -15.53
C ASP A 214 13.70 5.99 -16.97
N TYR A 215 14.68 5.27 -17.52
CA TYR A 215 14.60 4.73 -18.87
C TYR A 215 13.56 3.61 -19.04
N LYS A 216 12.82 3.24 -17.98
CA LYS A 216 11.66 2.33 -18.07
C LYS A 216 10.39 3.10 -18.42
N LEU A 217 10.39 4.43 -18.42
CA LEU A 217 9.21 5.25 -18.76
C LEU A 217 8.47 4.78 -20.04
N PRO A 218 9.13 4.53 -21.19
CA PRO A 218 8.45 4.01 -22.37
C PRO A 218 7.79 2.64 -22.15
N LYS A 219 8.41 1.79 -21.34
CA LYS A 219 7.86 0.48 -20.96
C LYS A 219 6.65 0.64 -20.05
N VAL A 220 6.72 1.49 -19.01
CA VAL A 220 5.60 1.76 -18.10
C VAL A 220 4.39 2.29 -18.87
N MET A 221 4.60 3.23 -19.79
CA MET A 221 3.54 3.73 -20.67
C MET A 221 2.91 2.61 -21.52
N LYS A 222 3.72 1.69 -22.03
CA LYS A 222 3.24 0.53 -22.80
C LYS A 222 2.41 -0.42 -21.94
N ASP A 223 2.87 -0.70 -20.73
CA ASP A 223 2.21 -1.63 -19.81
C ASP A 223 0.84 -1.05 -19.36
N PHE A 224 0.78 0.25 -19.05
CA PHE A 224 -0.48 0.95 -18.75
C PHE A 224 -1.49 0.92 -19.91
N TYR A 225 -1.04 1.10 -21.15
CA TYR A 225 -1.92 1.00 -22.32
C TYR A 225 -2.45 -0.42 -22.52
N ASN A 226 -1.57 -1.42 -22.43
CA ASN A 226 -1.96 -2.82 -22.62
C ASN A 226 -2.99 -3.24 -21.56
N TYR A 227 -2.79 -2.82 -20.31
CA TYR A 227 -3.74 -3.03 -19.22
C TYR A 227 -5.11 -2.41 -19.52
N LYS A 228 -5.14 -1.15 -19.95
CA LYS A 228 -6.39 -0.48 -20.35
C LYS A 228 -7.09 -1.22 -21.48
N ARG A 229 -6.33 -1.71 -22.47
CA ARG A 229 -6.88 -2.48 -23.60
C ARG A 229 -7.46 -3.83 -23.19
N SER A 230 -6.81 -4.56 -22.29
CA SER A 230 -7.31 -5.87 -21.83
C SER A 230 -8.66 -5.79 -21.12
N ILE A 231 -9.01 -4.64 -20.53
CA ILE A 231 -10.32 -4.43 -19.89
C ILE A 231 -11.42 -4.26 -20.94
N TYR A 232 -11.17 -3.47 -21.99
CA TYR A 232 -12.20 -3.14 -23.00
C TYR A 232 -12.31 -4.15 -24.16
N GLU A 233 -11.44 -5.15 -24.28
CA GLU A 233 -11.52 -6.18 -25.33
C GLU A 233 -12.31 -7.44 -24.88
N HIS A 234 -12.88 -7.43 -23.68
CA HIS A 234 -13.72 -8.50 -23.12
C HIS A 234 -15.19 -8.11 -22.92
N GLU A 235 -15.61 -6.91 -23.35
CA GLU A 235 -17.01 -6.49 -23.50
C GLU A 235 -17.46 -6.55 -24.97
#